data_AF-A0A956RNS2-F1
#
_entry.id   AF-A0A956RNS2-F1
#
_cell.length_a   1.000
_cell.length_b   1.000
_cell.length_c   1.000
_cell.angle_alpha   90.00
_cell.angle_beta   90.00
_cell.angle_gamma   90.00
#
_symmetry.space_group_name_H-M   'P 1'
#
loop_
_entity.id
_entity.type
_entity.pdbx_description
1 polymer ?
#
loop_
_entity_poly.entity_id
_entity_poly.type
_entity_poly.pdbx_seq_one_letter_code
_entity_poly.pdbx_strand_id
1 'polypeptide(L)'
;MPWLKWIVFALAVVVAGWLAFDGAHAFATGDYVTPKAGTHAGQLGPWSKVVGAVGIEPRSTLMKSVHLGLGLVWLGTALCFVLGLPWARAAMLACAVAGLWYLPFGTFCGIVQIVLLGLLLSRFR
;
A
#
# COMPACT_ATOMS: atom_id res chain seq x y z
N MET A 1 6.47 -19.85 -11.89
CA MET A 1 6.82 -20.54 -10.62
C MET A 1 5.78 -20.15 -9.57
N PRO A 2 5.05 -21.11 -8.98
CA PRO A 2 3.94 -20.83 -8.06
C PRO A 2 4.37 -20.02 -6.83
N TRP A 3 5.61 -20.14 -6.37
CA TRP A 3 6.13 -19.39 -5.23
C TRP A 3 6.24 -17.87 -5.47
N LEU A 4 6.51 -17.41 -6.70
CA LEU A 4 6.56 -15.97 -7.02
C LEU A 4 5.20 -15.29 -6.83
N LYS A 5 4.11 -15.99 -7.17
CA LYS A 5 2.74 -15.53 -6.97
C LYS A 5 2.46 -15.28 -5.49
N TRP A 6 2.95 -16.17 -4.62
CA TRP A 6 2.81 -16.04 -3.18
C TRP A 6 3.67 -14.91 -2.59
N ILE A 7 4.86 -14.65 -3.12
CA ILE A 7 5.66 -13.48 -2.72
C ILE A 7 4.94 -12.19 -3.09
N VAL A 8 4.44 -12.07 -4.32
CA VAL A 8 3.65 -10.91 -4.77
C VAL A 8 2.43 -10.71 -3.87
N PHE A 9 1.73 -11.78 -3.53
CA PHE A 9 0.59 -11.72 -2.62
C PHE A 9 0.99 -11.26 -1.21
N ALA A 10 2.06 -11.83 -0.64
CA ALA A 10 2.54 -11.46 0.69
C ALA A 10 2.97 -9.99 0.78
N LEU A 11 3.71 -9.50 -0.23
CA LEU A 11 4.11 -8.09 -0.31
C LEU A 11 2.87 -7.16 -0.34
N ALA A 12 1.88 -7.49 -1.16
CA ALA A 12 0.63 -6.72 -1.21
C ALA A 12 -0.11 -6.74 0.12
N VAL A 13 -0.26 -7.91 0.75
CA VAL A 13 -0.97 -8.02 2.03
C VAL A 13 -0.28 -7.22 3.13
N VAL A 14 1.06 -7.22 3.19
CA VAL A 14 1.79 -6.46 4.19
C VAL A 14 1.56 -4.96 4.02
N VAL A 15 1.72 -4.42 2.80
CA VAL A 15 1.57 -2.98 2.56
C VAL A 15 0.10 -2.55 2.64
N ALA A 16 -0.77 -3.25 1.92
CA ALA A 16 -2.19 -2.94 1.86
C ALA A 16 -2.90 -3.15 3.21
N GLY A 17 -2.51 -4.21 3.93
CA GLY A 17 -3.00 -4.48 5.28
C GLY A 17 -2.64 -3.37 6.25
N TRP A 18 -1.40 -2.89 6.22
CA TRP A 18 -1.00 -1.75 7.05
C TRP A 18 -1.71 -0.45 6.65
N LEU A 19 -1.84 -0.14 5.35
CA LEU A 19 -2.62 1.02 4.89
C LEU A 19 -4.08 0.98 5.35
N ALA A 20 -4.73 -0.18 5.19
CA ALA A 20 -6.12 -0.38 5.61
C ALA A 20 -6.27 -0.24 7.13
N PHE A 21 -5.39 -0.89 7.89
CA PHE A 21 -5.39 -0.82 9.35
C PHE A 21 -5.15 0.60 9.86
N ASP A 22 -4.08 1.26 9.40
CA ASP A 22 -3.68 2.57 9.89
C ASP A 22 -4.69 3.65 9.47
N GLY A 23 -5.24 3.55 8.25
CA GLY A 23 -6.36 4.39 7.79
C GLY A 23 -7.63 4.19 8.63
N ALA A 24 -8.02 2.94 8.92
CA ALA A 24 -9.17 2.65 9.78
C ALA A 24 -8.94 3.15 11.22
N HIS A 25 -7.75 2.93 11.76
CA HIS A 25 -7.34 3.45 13.07
C HIS A 25 -7.44 4.98 13.12
N ALA A 26 -7.00 5.68 12.08
CA ALA A 26 -7.06 7.13 11.99
C ALA A 26 -8.49 7.70 11.92
N PHE A 27 -9.44 6.93 11.38
CA PHE A 27 -10.87 7.27 11.47
C PHE A 27 -11.43 7.00 12.86
N ALA A 28 -11.08 5.86 13.46
CA ALA A 28 -11.62 5.45 14.75
C ALA A 28 -11.09 6.29 15.93
N THR A 29 -9.82 6.69 15.88
CA THR A 29 -9.13 7.34 17.02
C THR A 29 -8.84 8.82 16.77
N GLY A 30 -9.07 9.30 15.55
CA GLY A 30 -8.72 10.66 15.14
C GLY A 30 -7.29 10.79 14.60
N ASP A 31 -6.43 9.78 14.75
CA ASP A 31 -5.04 9.87 14.31
C ASP A 31 -4.41 8.55 13.82
N TYR A 32 -3.39 8.64 12.96
CA TYR A 32 -2.58 7.49 12.56
C TYR A 32 -1.76 6.95 13.73
N VAL A 33 -1.26 5.73 13.57
CA VAL A 33 -0.30 5.14 14.50
C VAL A 33 0.99 5.95 14.46
N THR A 34 1.31 6.59 15.58
CA THR A 34 2.53 7.39 15.75
C THR A 34 3.28 6.98 17.03
N PRO A 35 4.59 7.24 17.12
CA PRO A 35 5.32 7.05 18.37
C PRO A 35 4.70 7.87 19.49
N LYS A 36 4.47 7.26 20.66
CA LYS A 36 3.86 7.93 21.82
C LYS A 36 4.86 8.73 22.66
N ALA A 37 6.15 8.47 22.51
CA ALA A 37 7.22 9.07 23.30
C ALA A 37 8.52 9.19 22.50
N GLY A 38 9.47 9.97 23.01
CA GLY A 38 10.79 10.20 22.41
C GLY A 38 10.82 11.36 21.40
N THR A 39 11.93 11.50 20.69
CA THR A 39 12.20 12.62 19.76
C THR A 39 11.27 12.67 18.55
N HIS A 40 10.58 11.57 18.26
CA HIS A 40 9.62 11.43 17.16
C HIS A 40 8.17 11.30 17.63
N ALA A 41 7.88 11.67 18.88
CA ALA A 41 6.52 11.58 19.44
C ALA A 41 5.51 12.35 18.57
N GLY A 42 4.41 11.69 18.22
CA GLY A 42 3.34 12.26 17.38
C GLY A 42 3.73 12.49 15.92
N GLN A 43 4.95 12.17 15.48
CA GLN A 43 5.36 12.38 14.09
C GLN A 43 4.78 11.30 13.18
N LEU A 44 4.25 11.72 12.04
CA LEU A 44 3.87 10.82 10.95
C LEU A 44 5.11 10.29 10.23
N GLY A 45 4.94 9.16 9.54
CA GLY A 45 5.99 8.61 8.69
C GLY A 45 6.41 9.55 7.56
N PRO A 46 7.54 9.28 6.88
CA PRO A 46 8.09 10.14 5.82
C PRO A 46 7.13 10.44 4.66
N TRP A 47 6.16 9.54 4.40
CA TRP A 47 5.09 9.75 3.41
C TRP A 47 4.32 11.05 3.63
N SER A 48 4.21 11.52 4.88
CA SER A 48 3.49 12.76 5.23
C SER A 48 4.11 13.98 4.56
N LYS A 49 5.43 13.99 4.36
CA LYS A 49 6.13 15.05 3.65
C LYS A 49 5.84 15.03 2.14
N VAL A 50 5.69 13.83 1.55
CA VAL A 50 5.37 13.68 0.13
C VAL A 50 3.98 14.21 -0.17
N VAL A 51 2.99 13.81 0.63
CA VAL A 51 1.60 14.26 0.43
C VAL A 51 1.44 15.74 0.79
N GLY A 52 2.13 16.21 1.83
CA GLY A 52 2.17 17.62 2.20
C GLY A 52 2.78 18.50 1.11
N ALA A 53 3.82 18.01 0.42
CA ALA A 53 4.46 18.74 -0.68
C ALA A 53 3.53 18.95 -1.90
N VAL A 54 2.52 18.11 -2.08
CA VAL A 54 1.49 18.28 -3.11
C VAL A 54 0.22 18.97 -2.59
N GLY A 55 0.27 19.56 -1.39
CA GLY A 55 -0.82 20.35 -0.81
C GLY A 55 -1.90 19.54 -0.10
N ILE A 56 -1.69 18.25 0.15
CA ILE A 56 -2.64 17.43 0.92
C ILE A 56 -2.22 17.44 2.40
N GLU A 57 -3.09 17.95 3.26
CA GLU A 57 -2.92 17.87 4.71
C GLU A 57 -2.86 16.39 5.15
N PRO A 58 -1.72 15.89 5.68
CA PRO A 58 -1.53 14.46 5.93
C PRO A 58 -2.55 13.84 6.88
N ARG A 59 -3.09 14.63 7.83
CA ARG A 59 -4.10 14.17 8.81
C ARG A 59 -5.54 14.42 8.36
N SER A 60 -5.74 14.95 7.15
CA SER A 60 -7.08 15.22 6.63
C SER A 60 -7.91 13.95 6.47
N THR A 61 -9.23 14.11 6.54
CA THR A 61 -10.21 13.07 6.19
C THR A 61 -9.92 12.47 4.81
N LEU A 62 -9.52 13.31 3.84
CA LEU A 62 -9.13 12.85 2.51
C LEU A 62 -8.00 11.83 2.57
N MET A 63 -6.91 12.15 3.27
CA MET A 63 -5.74 11.27 3.32
C MET A 63 -6.02 9.97 4.08
N LYS A 64 -6.87 10.02 5.11
CA LYS A 64 -7.36 8.83 5.82
C LYS A 64 -8.17 7.94 4.90
N SER A 65 -9.06 8.53 4.09
CA SER A 65 -9.82 7.81 3.05
C SER A 65 -8.91 7.19 2.00
N VAL A 66 -7.83 7.88 1.59
CA VAL A 66 -6.85 7.34 0.64
C VAL A 66 -6.13 6.12 1.22
N HIS A 67 -5.65 6.18 2.47
CA HIS A 67 -5.03 5.03 3.13
C HIS A 67 -5.99 3.83 3.19
N LEU A 68 -7.18 4.05 3.75
CA LEU A 68 -8.16 2.99 3.95
C LEU A 68 -8.64 2.42 2.60
N GLY A 69 -9.03 3.28 1.67
CA GLY A 69 -9.54 2.90 0.36
C GLY A 69 -8.49 2.16 -0.48
N LEU A 70 -7.28 2.69 -0.58
CA LEU A 70 -6.19 2.02 -1.29
C LEU A 70 -5.85 0.67 -0.65
N GLY A 71 -5.78 0.61 0.69
CA GLY A 71 -5.55 -0.64 1.41
C GLY A 71 -6.61 -1.70 1.12
N LEU A 72 -7.90 -1.34 1.22
CA LEU A 72 -9.00 -2.27 0.96
C LEU A 72 -9.08 -2.72 -0.50
N VAL A 73 -8.95 -1.80 -1.46
CA VAL A 73 -8.90 -2.13 -2.88
C VAL A 73 -7.73 -3.06 -3.16
N TRP A 74 -6.55 -2.77 -2.63
CA TRP A 74 -5.38 -3.58 -2.86
C TRP A 74 -5.50 -4.97 -2.23
N LEU A 75 -6.04 -5.10 -1.00
CA LEU A 75 -6.34 -6.41 -0.40
C LEU A 75 -7.34 -7.21 -1.25
N GLY A 76 -8.42 -6.58 -1.72
CA GLY A 76 -9.40 -7.23 -2.61
C GLY A 76 -8.75 -7.71 -3.92
N THR A 77 -7.94 -6.87 -4.55
CA THR A 77 -7.22 -7.25 -5.77
C THR A 77 -6.18 -8.35 -5.53
N ALA A 78 -5.55 -8.39 -4.35
CA ALA A 78 -4.63 -9.46 -3.95
C ALA A 78 -5.36 -10.80 -3.83
N LEU A 79 -6.57 -10.83 -3.26
CA LEU A 79 -7.42 -12.02 -3.24
C LEU A 79 -7.82 -12.46 -4.65
N CYS A 80 -8.28 -11.53 -5.48
CA CYS A 80 -8.61 -11.82 -6.88
C CYS A 80 -7.40 -12.37 -7.66
N PHE A 81 -6.20 -11.88 -7.35
CA PHE A 81 -4.95 -12.32 -7.96
C PHE A 81 -4.60 -13.77 -7.57
N VAL A 82 -4.78 -14.14 -6.29
CA VAL A 82 -4.57 -15.55 -5.88
C VAL A 82 -5.63 -16.49 -6.46
N LEU A 83 -6.86 -16.01 -6.63
CA LEU A 83 -7.94 -16.74 -7.33
C LEU A 83 -7.74 -16.86 -8.84
N GLY A 84 -6.77 -16.16 -9.42
CA GLY A 84 -6.44 -16.28 -10.85
C GLY A 84 -7.37 -15.49 -11.77
N LEU A 85 -8.06 -14.46 -11.27
CA LEU A 85 -8.89 -13.60 -12.10
C LEU A 85 -8.00 -12.82 -13.11
N PRO A 86 -8.41 -12.73 -14.39
CA PRO A 86 -7.54 -12.24 -15.47
C PRO A 86 -7.17 -10.75 -15.32
N TRP A 87 -8.05 -9.94 -14.76
CA TRP A 87 -7.82 -8.50 -14.55
C TRP A 87 -7.03 -8.19 -13.26
N ALA A 88 -7.00 -9.11 -12.30
CA ALA A 88 -6.49 -8.86 -10.95
C ALA A 88 -5.01 -8.51 -10.93
N ARG A 89 -4.28 -9.03 -11.91
CA ARG A 89 -2.87 -8.72 -12.10
C ARG A 89 -2.63 -7.25 -12.48
N ALA A 90 -3.41 -6.72 -13.42
CA ALA A 90 -3.31 -5.32 -13.82
C ALA A 90 -3.72 -4.40 -12.66
N ALA A 91 -4.74 -4.80 -11.90
CA ALA A 91 -5.15 -4.08 -10.70
C ALA A 91 -4.07 -4.10 -9.59
N MET A 92 -3.39 -5.24 -9.37
CA MET A 92 -2.26 -5.35 -8.44
C MET A 92 -1.09 -4.46 -8.85
N LEU A 93 -0.83 -4.31 -10.15
CA LEU A 93 0.17 -3.38 -10.66
C LEU A 93 -0.24 -1.93 -10.39
N ALA A 94 -1.50 -1.58 -10.70
CA ALA A 94 -2.03 -0.24 -10.45
C ALA A 94 -1.97 0.13 -8.97
N CYS A 95 -2.32 -0.79 -8.05
CA CYS A 95 -2.22 -0.57 -6.61
C CYS A 95 -0.77 -0.39 -6.15
N ALA A 96 0.16 -1.22 -6.66
CA ALA A 96 1.57 -1.11 -6.33
C ALA A 96 2.17 0.24 -6.78
N VAL A 97 1.78 0.74 -7.95
CA VAL A 97 2.16 2.07 -8.44
C VAL A 97 1.51 3.17 -7.60
N ALA A 98 0.20 3.05 -7.32
CA ALA A 98 -0.52 4.00 -6.49
C ALA A 98 -0.01 4.06 -5.05
N GLY A 99 0.66 3.01 -4.55
CA GLY A 99 1.27 2.95 -3.23
C GLY A 99 2.69 3.51 -3.14
N LEU A 100 3.31 3.94 -4.25
CA LEU A 100 4.73 4.35 -4.26
C LEU A 100 5.05 5.59 -3.42
N TRP A 101 4.05 6.38 -3.03
CA TRP A 101 4.21 7.51 -2.12
C TRP A 101 4.38 7.08 -0.65
N TYR A 102 4.12 5.81 -0.30
CA TYR A 102 4.18 5.29 1.07
C TYR A 102 5.61 4.95 1.51
N LEU A 103 6.42 5.99 1.75
CA LEU A 103 7.85 5.88 2.05
C LEU A 103 8.18 5.39 3.46
N PRO A 104 9.36 4.74 3.65
CA PRO A 104 10.19 4.12 2.61
C PRO A 104 9.74 2.70 2.28
N PHE A 105 9.13 2.02 3.26
CA PHE A 105 8.90 0.58 3.21
C PHE A 105 7.83 0.19 2.17
N GLY A 106 6.72 0.94 2.10
CA GLY A 106 5.69 0.70 1.09
C GLY A 106 6.22 0.88 -0.34
N THR A 107 7.03 1.93 -0.56
CA THR A 107 7.69 2.15 -1.85
C THR A 107 8.61 1.00 -2.23
N PHE A 108 9.45 0.51 -1.31
CA PHE A 108 10.32 -0.63 -1.56
C PHE A 108 9.52 -1.88 -1.94
N CYS A 109 8.52 -2.25 -1.13
CA CYS A 109 7.64 -3.38 -1.41
C CYS A 109 6.89 -3.21 -2.74
N GLY A 110 6.40 -2.00 -3.03
CA GLY A 110 5.72 -1.66 -4.29
C GLY A 110 6.62 -1.84 -5.51
N ILE A 111 7.86 -1.37 -5.47
CA ILE A 111 8.85 -1.56 -6.55
C ILE A 111 9.14 -3.05 -6.77
N VAL A 112 9.41 -3.80 -5.70
CA VAL A 112 9.64 -5.25 -5.81
C VAL A 112 8.42 -5.93 -6.43
N GLN A 113 7.22 -5.58 -5.99
CA GLN A 113 5.99 -6.14 -6.53
C GLN A 113 5.78 -5.79 -8.01
N ILE A 114 6.06 -4.56 -8.44
CA ILE A 114 6.02 -4.14 -9.85
C ILE A 114 6.98 -4.98 -10.68
N VAL A 115 8.22 -5.15 -10.22
CA VAL A 115 9.24 -5.95 -10.92
C VAL A 115 8.78 -7.41 -11.05
N LEU A 116 8.32 -8.02 -9.96
CA LEU A 116 7.86 -9.42 -9.97
C LEU A 116 6.63 -9.60 -10.88
N LEU A 117 5.68 -8.67 -10.85
CA LEU A 117 4.54 -8.66 -11.76
C LEU A 117 4.98 -8.48 -13.22
N GLY A 118 6.00 -7.68 -13.50
CA GLY A 118 6.59 -7.52 -14.83
C GLY A 118 7.32 -8.78 -15.33
N LEU A 119 8.08 -9.45 -14.47
CA LEU A 119 8.76 -10.71 -14.79
C LEU A 119 7.79 -11.86 -15.06
N LEU A 120 6.64 -11.84 -14.39
CA LEU A 120 5.57 -12.77 -14.72
C LEU A 120 4.98 -12.47 -16.11
N LEU A 121 5.13 -11.26 -16.71
CA LEU A 121 4.42 -10.83 -17.94
C LEU A 121 5.20 -11.33 -19.15
N SER A 122 6.52 -11.21 -19.08
CA SER A 122 7.45 -11.65 -20.11
C SER A 122 7.51 -13.16 -20.30
N ARG A 123 6.83 -13.96 -19.46
CA ARG A 123 6.79 -15.43 -19.57
C ARG A 123 5.53 -16.01 -20.20
N PHE A 124 4.55 -15.18 -20.55
CA PHE A 124 3.31 -15.59 -21.23
C PHE A 124 3.12 -14.89 -22.59
N ARG A 125 4.14 -14.18 -23.06
CA ARG A 125 4.33 -13.78 -24.46
C ARG A 125 5.37 -14.69 -25.07
#